data_AF-A0A0J5GZ02-F1
#
_entry.id   AF-A0A0J5GZ02-F1
#
_cell.length_a   1.000
_cell.length_b   1.000
_cell.length_c   1.000
_cell.angle_alpha   90.00
_cell.angle_beta   90.00
_cell.angle_gamma   90.00
#
_symmetry.space_group_name_H-M   'P 1'
#
loop_
_entity.id
_entity.type
_entity.pdbx_description
1 polymer ?
#
loop_
_entity_poly.entity_id
_entity_poly.type
_entity_poly.pdbx_seq_one_letter_code
_entity_poly.pdbx_strand_id
1 'polypeptide(L)' 'MKESLLALATGMVVGFLFALFRLPIPAPPVFSGIVGIVGIYLGYRLFTWIAPIFQTSN' A
#
# COMPACT_ATOMS: atom_id res chain seq x y z
N MET A 1 -8.09 -13.04 1.35
CA MET A 1 -9.19 -12.54 0.48
C MET A 1 -10.20 -11.72 1.27
N LYS A 2 -10.74 -12.23 2.39
CA LYS A 2 -11.67 -11.49 3.25
C LYS A 2 -11.05 -10.19 3.80
N GLU A 3 -9.79 -10.26 4.23
CA GLU A 3 -9.06 -9.11 4.78
C GLU A 3 -8.82 -8.00 3.75
N SER A 4 -8.47 -8.34 2.51
CA SER A 4 -8.25 -7.35 1.44
C SER A 4 -9.53 -6.59 1.09
N LEU A 5 -10.67 -7.28 1.09
CA LEU A 5 -11.98 -6.65 0.86
C LEU A 5 -12.38 -5.75 2.03
N LEU A 6 -12.14 -6.18 3.27
CA LEU A 6 -12.38 -5.39 4.48
C LEU A 6 -11.47 -4.16 4.54
N ALA A 7 -10.20 -4.27 4.15
CA ALA A 7 -9.27 -3.16 4.08
C ALA A 7 -9.70 -2.13 3.03
N LEU A 8 -10.14 -2.58 1.86
CA LEU A 8 -10.69 -1.73 0.80
C LEU A 8 -11.96 -1.00 1.27
N ALA A 9 -12.90 -1.73 1.88
CA ALA A 9 -14.13 -1.16 2.43
C ALA A 9 -13.85 -0.14 3.53
N THR A 10 -12.94 -0.46 4.45
CA THR A 10 -12.52 0.44 5.53
C THR A 10 -11.87 1.70 4.96
N GLY A 11 -10.97 1.58 3.99
CA GLY A 11 -10.34 2.71 3.31
C GLY A 11 -11.35 3.62 2.61
N MET A 12 -12.36 3.04 1.94
CA MET A 12 -13.44 3.81 1.32
C MET A 12 -14.30 4.55 2.35
N VAL A 13 -14.69 3.89 3.44
CA VAL A 13 -15.49 4.51 4.51
C VAL A 13 -14.72 5.63 5.19
N VAL A 14 -13.44 5.41 5.53
CA VAL A 14 -12.59 6.43 6.15
C VAL A 14 -12.41 7.61 5.21
N GLY A 15 -12.08 7.39 3.93
CA GLY A 15 -11.95 8.46 2.94
C GLY A 15 -13.23 9.26 2.77
N PHE A 16 -14.38 8.58 2.73
CA PHE A 16 -15.70 9.22 2.65
C PHE A 16 -16.00 10.09 3.87
N LEU A 17 -15.77 9.59 5.08
CA LEU A 17 -16.02 10.34 6.32
C LEU A 17 -15.12 11.57 6.41
N PHE A 18 -13.83 11.46 6.05
CA PHE A 18 -12.91 12.59 6.06
C PHE A 18 -13.31 13.67 5.05
N ALA A 19 -13.75 13.26 3.86
CA ALA A 19 -14.31 14.20 2.88
C ALA A 19 -15.60 14.86 3.37
N LEU A 20 -16.50 14.08 3.99
CA LEU A 20 -17.77 14.55 4.54
C LEU A 20 -17.56 15.60 5.63
N PHE A 21 -16.64 15.36 6.56
CA PHE A 21 -16.31 16.28 7.65
C PHE A 21 -15.27 17.35 7.27
N ARG A 22 -14.82 17.39 6.00
CA ARG A 22 -13.77 18.30 5.51
C ARG A 22 -12.49 18.26 6.35
N LEU A 23 -12.16 17.08 6.87
CA LEU A 23 -10.95 16.86 7.65
C LEU A 23 -9.75 16.69 6.72
N PRO A 24 -8.55 17.09 7.15
CA PRO A 24 -7.32 16.77 6.41
C PRO A 24 -7.19 15.25 6.28
N ILE A 25 -6.99 14.78 5.05
CA ILE A 25 -6.92 13.34 4.74
C ILE A 25 -5.61 12.77 5.32
N PRO A 26 -5.63 11.63 6.04
CA PRO A 26 -4.44 11.03 6.64
C PRO A 26 -3.58 10.27 5.61
N ALA A 27 -4.17 9.89 4.47
CA ALA A 27 -3.47 9.27 3.36
C ALA A 27 -2.74 10.30 2.49
N PRO A 28 -1.68 9.89 1.75
CA PRO A 28 -0.94 10.80 0.88
C PRO A 28 -1.89 11.50 -0.11
N PRO A 29 -2.02 12.84 -0.07
CA PRO A 29 -2.97 13.56 -0.90
C PRO A 29 -2.48 13.70 -2.36
N VAL A 30 -1.27 13.24 -2.66
CA VAL A 30 -0.60 13.38 -3.95
C VAL A 30 -0.42 12.03 -4.62
N PHE A 31 -0.62 12.00 -5.94
CA PHE A 31 -0.43 10.79 -6.75
C PHE A 31 0.98 10.20 -6.59
N SER A 32 2.01 11.05 -6.44
CA SER A 32 3.39 10.64 -6.20
C SER A 32 3.55 9.81 -4.92
N GLY A 33 2.79 10.09 -3.87
CA GLY A 33 2.81 9.33 -2.62
C GLY A 33 2.24 7.91 -2.80
N ILE A 34 1.17 7.78 -3.58
CA ILE A 34 0.56 6.48 -3.91
C ILE A 34 1.53 5.65 -4.75
N VAL A 35 2.13 6.25 -5.79
CA VAL A 35 3.14 5.58 -6.63
C VAL A 35 4.35 5.16 -5.80
N GLY A 36 4.78 5.97 -4.83
CA GLY A 36 5.85 5.62 -3.90
C GLY A 36 5.55 4.35 -3.08
N ILE A 37 4.34 4.24 -2.51
CA ILE A 37 3.91 3.06 -1.73
C ILE A 37 3.89 1.81 -2.62
N VAL A 38 3.38 1.92 -3.85
CA VAL A 38 3.39 0.82 -4.82
C VAL A 38 4.83 0.41 -5.17
N GLY A 39 5.71 1.38 -5.42
CA GLY A 39 7.12 1.16 -5.70
C GLY A 39 7.85 0.43 -4.56
N ILE A 40 7.58 0.80 -3.30
CA ILE A 40 8.14 0.12 -2.12
C ILE A 40 7.69 -1.35 -2.09
N TYR A 41 6.40 -1.62 -2.29
CA TYR A 41 5.88 -2.99 -2.29
C TYR A 41 6.47 -3.83 -3.43
N LEU A 42 6.57 -3.27 -4.64
CA LEU A 42 7.18 -3.94 -5.79
C LEU A 42 8.67 -4.21 -5.56
N GLY A 43 9.41 -3.25 -5.00
CA GLY A 43 10.82 -3.42 -4.65
C GLY A 43 11.03 -4.52 -3.62
N TYR A 44 10.21 -4.57 -2.57
CA TYR A 44 10.23 -5.65 -1.58
C TYR A 44 9.94 -7.01 -2.25
N ARG A 45 8.91 -7.07 -3.10
CA ARG A 45 8.56 -8.30 -3.80
C ARG A 45 9.69 -8.74 -4.71
N LEU A 46 10.26 -7.85 -5.50
CA LEU A 46 11.41 -8.15 -6.35
C LEU A 46 12.59 -8.69 -5.54
N PHE A 47 12.91 -8.07 -4.40
CA PHE A 47 13.96 -8.54 -3.51
C PHE A 47 13.68 -9.97 -3.00
N THR A 48 12.45 -10.26 -2.55
CA THR A 48 12.11 -11.62 -2.09
C THR A 48 12.21 -12.68 -3.18
N TRP A 49 12.08 -12.31 -4.45
CA TRP A 49 12.24 -13.22 -5.59
C TRP A 49 13.72 -13.49 -5.92
N ILE A 50 14.58 -12.49 -5.79
CA ILE A 50 16.02 -12.63 -6.07
C ILE A 50 16.83 -13.12 -4.86
N ALA A 51 16.38 -12.88 -3.64
CA ALA A 51 17.00 -13.33 -2.40
C ALA A 51 17.40 -14.83 -2.37
N PRO A 52 16.56 -15.79 -2.83
CA PRO A 52 16.94 -17.20 -2.84
C PRO A 52 18.11 -17.54 -3.76
N ILE A 53 18.37 -16.72 -4.78
CA ILE A 53 19.52 -16.88 -5.70
C ILE A 53 20.83 -16.70 -4.94
N PHE A 54 20.88 -15.75 -3.99
CA PHE A 54 22.06 -15.50 -3.17
C PHE A 54 22.24 -16.55 -2.06
N GLN A 55 21.16 -17.16 -1.58
CA GLN A 55 21.20 -18.19 -0.54
C GLN A 55 21.63 -19.57 -1.06
N THR A 56 21.56 -19.80 -2.37
CA THR A 56 21.94 -21.08 -3.00
C THR A 56 23.47 -21.21 -3.21
N SER A 57 24.24 -20.13 -3.03
CA SER A 57 25.68 -20.09 -3.30
C SER A 57 26.57 -20.34 -2.06
N ASN A 58 26.01 -20.85 -0.96
CA ASN A 58 26.71 -21.15 0.30
C ASN A 58 26.30 -22.52 0.84
#